data_AF-A0A1V1VYS8-F1
#
_entry.id   AF-A0A1V1VYS8-F1
#
_cell.length_a   1.000
_cell.length_b   1.000
_cell.length_c   1.000
_cell.angle_alpha   90.00
_cell.angle_beta   90.00
_cell.angle_gamma   90.00
#
_symmetry.space_group_name_H-M   'P 1'
#
loop_
_entity.id
_entity.type
_entity.pdbx_description
1 polymer ?
#
loop_
_entity_poly.entity_id
_entity_poly.type
_entity_poly.pdbx_seq_one_letter_code
_entity_poly.pdbx_strand_id
1 'polypeptide(L)'
;MESNLRGIYDLTMATPVRRPSASVPATPTSGYTPAAPVPVVAPFGWILALSAGIGLVLATWVLYPIDYDGMWAGYRDGIIGTLVIIAAMWLRSSLPAAPALGLIGLCGVAAVLFAVFLDNSTKVFVAELAAGIVMLVSAAFQASALRD
;
A
#
# COMPACT_ATOMS: atom_id res chain seq x y z
N MET A 1 34.20 53.95 34.96
CA MET A 1 33.66 52.60 34.69
C MET A 1 34.03 52.25 33.24
N GLU A 2 35.33 52.19 32.95
CA GLU A 2 36.14 50.94 32.94
C GLU A 2 35.63 50.00 31.83
N SER A 3 36.04 50.14 30.56
CA SER A 3 37.34 49.76 29.98
C SER A 3 37.98 48.54 30.64
N ASN A 4 37.91 47.36 30.01
CA ASN A 4 39.04 46.41 29.90
C ASN A 4 38.66 45.20 29.04
N LEU A 5 38.61 45.43 27.72
CA LEU A 5 39.03 44.44 26.72
C LEU A 5 40.56 44.41 26.76
N ARG A 6 41.19 43.35 27.27
CA ARG A 6 42.56 42.92 26.92
C ARG A 6 43.01 41.67 27.68
N GLY A 7 43.56 40.74 26.91
CA GLY A 7 44.43 39.64 27.34
C GLY A 7 43.67 38.33 27.54
N ILE A 8 43.65 37.35 26.63
CA ILE A 8 44.73 36.79 25.80
C ILE A 8 46.00 36.58 26.65
N TYR A 9 46.53 35.36 26.60
CA TYR A 9 47.67 34.82 27.36
C TYR A 9 47.32 34.19 28.72
N ASP A 10 46.53 33.12 28.71
CA ASP A 10 46.84 32.00 29.61
C ASP A 10 47.52 30.91 28.77
N LEU A 11 48.85 31.00 28.72
CA LEU A 11 49.74 29.99 28.16
C LEU A 11 49.85 28.84 29.17
N THR A 12 48.79 28.06 29.33
CA THR A 12 48.88 26.79 30.04
C THR A 12 49.42 25.75 29.06
N MET A 13 50.69 25.37 29.23
CA MET A 13 51.32 24.30 28.47
C MET A 13 50.46 23.03 28.51
N ALA A 14 49.92 22.62 27.37
CA ALA A 14 49.32 21.31 27.21
C ALA A 14 50.44 20.25 27.29
N THR A 15 50.63 19.65 28.45
CA THR A 15 51.44 18.43 28.61
C THR A 15 50.91 17.36 27.65
N PRO A 16 51.75 16.71 26.82
CA PRO A 16 51.28 15.65 25.94
C PRO A 16 50.84 14.46 26.79
N VAL A 17 49.54 14.17 26.80
CA VAL A 17 49.00 12.93 27.36
C VAL A 17 49.51 11.78 26.49
N ARG A 18 50.29 10.88 27.11
CA ARG A 18 50.73 9.62 26.52
C ARG A 18 49.49 8.82 26.08
N ARG A 19 49.30 8.63 24.76
CA ARG A 19 48.29 7.70 24.24
C ARG A 19 48.63 6.30 24.74
N PRO A 20 47.70 5.56 25.37
CA PRO A 20 47.86 4.14 25.56
C PRO A 20 48.02 3.49 24.18
N SER A 21 49.10 2.75 24.04
CA SER A 21 49.46 1.94 22.89
C SER A 21 48.31 1.05 22.42
N ALA A 22 48.16 0.97 21.10
CA ALA A 22 47.26 0.07 20.41
C ALA A 22 47.58 -1.39 20.74
N SER A 23 46.67 -2.07 21.44
CA SER A 23 46.54 -3.54 21.40
C SER A 23 45.26 -3.96 22.11
N VAL A 24 44.10 -3.64 21.54
CA VAL A 24 42.90 -4.45 21.75
C VAL A 24 42.51 -4.93 20.37
N PRO A 25 42.55 -6.25 20.07
CA PRO A 25 41.99 -6.74 18.82
C PRO A 25 40.51 -6.34 18.82
N ALA A 26 40.10 -5.54 17.84
CA ALA A 26 38.67 -5.29 17.63
C ALA A 26 38.03 -6.65 17.38
N THR A 27 37.26 -7.14 18.36
CA THR A 27 36.43 -8.32 18.15
C THR A 27 35.41 -7.93 17.10
N PRO A 28 35.39 -8.53 15.90
CA PRO A 28 34.33 -8.27 14.96
C PRO A 28 33.06 -8.83 15.58
N THR A 29 32.22 -7.96 16.16
CA THR A 29 30.82 -8.28 16.35
C THR A 29 30.28 -8.56 14.96
N SER A 30 30.17 -9.83 14.59
CA SER A 30 29.30 -10.26 13.50
C SER A 30 27.88 -9.94 13.97
N GLY A 31 27.49 -8.68 13.77
CA GLY A 31 26.13 -8.20 13.96
C GLY A 31 25.27 -8.91 12.94
N TYR A 32 24.91 -10.15 13.23
CA TYR A 32 23.78 -10.79 12.59
C TYR A 32 22.56 -9.97 13.00
N THR A 33 22.22 -8.99 12.16
CA THR A 33 20.94 -8.30 12.24
C THR A 33 19.98 -9.24 11.53
N PRO A 34 19.04 -9.90 12.22
CA PRO A 34 18.06 -10.74 11.55
C PRO A 34 17.39 -9.90 10.47
N ALA A 35 17.33 -10.42 9.24
CA ALA A 35 16.58 -9.76 8.18
C ALA A 35 15.14 -9.59 8.68
N ALA A 36 14.66 -8.35 8.69
CA ALA A 36 13.26 -8.09 9.03
C ALA A 36 12.37 -8.90 8.06
N PRO A 37 11.25 -9.48 8.52
CA PRO A 37 10.32 -10.18 7.65
C PRO A 37 9.94 -9.31 6.46
N VAL A 38 10.08 -9.83 5.24
CA VAL A 38 9.69 -9.09 4.03
C VAL A 38 8.17 -8.94 4.05
N PRO A 39 7.61 -7.71 3.99
CA PRO A 39 6.17 -7.52 3.99
C PRO A 39 5.58 -7.94 2.65
N VAL A 40 5.15 -9.20 2.54
CA VAL A 40 4.57 -9.78 1.31
C VAL A 40 3.08 -9.42 1.15
N VAL A 41 2.39 -9.18 2.28
CA VAL A 41 0.92 -9.06 2.32
C VAL A 41 0.41 -7.79 1.60
N ALA A 42 1.03 -6.64 1.83
CA ALA A 42 0.64 -5.39 1.17
C ALA A 42 0.84 -5.40 -0.36
N PRO A 43 2.03 -5.77 -0.89
CA PRO A 43 2.22 -5.92 -2.34
C PRO A 43 1.26 -6.91 -2.97
N PHE A 44 0.96 -8.02 -2.29
CA PHE A 44 0.00 -9.00 -2.79
C PHE A 44 -1.42 -8.44 -2.83
N GLY A 45 -1.88 -7.80 -1.76
CA GLY A 45 -3.17 -7.12 -1.73
C GLY A 45 -3.31 -6.07 -2.82
N TRP A 46 -2.25 -5.31 -3.11
CA TRP A 46 -2.25 -4.35 -4.22
C TRP A 46 -2.45 -5.02 -5.59
N ILE A 47 -1.75 -6.13 -5.86
CA ILE A 47 -1.91 -6.89 -7.12
C ILE A 47 -3.35 -7.39 -7.26
N LEU A 48 -3.94 -7.91 -6.16
CA LEU A 48 -5.33 -8.38 -6.15
C LEU A 48 -6.33 -7.27 -6.48
N ALA A 49 -6.14 -6.07 -5.92
CA ALA A 49 -7.01 -4.94 -6.21
C ALA A 49 -6.94 -4.56 -7.70
N LEU A 50 -5.72 -4.49 -8.24
CA LEU A 50 -5.50 -4.13 -9.64
C LEU A 50 -6.06 -5.19 -10.60
N SER A 51 -5.83 -6.47 -10.32
CA SER A 51 -6.32 -7.56 -11.16
C SER A 51 -7.84 -7.66 -11.10
N ALA A 52 -8.48 -7.43 -9.95
CA ALA A 52 -9.93 -7.37 -9.83
C ALA A 52 -10.52 -6.21 -10.64
N GLY A 53 -9.94 -5.01 -10.55
CA GLY A 53 -10.41 -3.85 -11.31
C GLY A 53 -10.28 -4.06 -12.82
N ILE A 54 -9.12 -4.53 -13.29
CA ILE A 54 -8.90 -4.84 -14.72
C ILE A 54 -9.82 -5.98 -15.17
N GLY A 55 -9.91 -7.05 -14.39
CA GLY A 55 -10.75 -8.20 -14.69
C GLY A 55 -12.22 -7.82 -14.82
N LEU A 56 -12.72 -6.96 -13.92
CA LEU A 56 -14.09 -6.47 -13.97
C LEU A 56 -14.33 -5.63 -15.22
N VAL A 57 -13.42 -4.71 -15.55
CA VAL A 57 -13.52 -3.94 -16.81
C VAL A 57 -13.52 -4.88 -18.01
N LEU A 58 -12.62 -5.86 -18.09
CA LEU A 58 -12.59 -6.81 -19.20
C LEU A 58 -13.87 -7.67 -19.28
N ALA A 59 -14.46 -8.03 -18.13
CA ALA A 59 -15.70 -8.78 -18.09
C ALA A 59 -16.85 -8.03 -18.78
N THR A 60 -16.91 -6.70 -18.66
CA THR A 60 -17.95 -5.89 -19.32
C THR A 60 -17.89 -5.97 -20.84
N TRP A 61 -16.71 -6.21 -21.41
CA TRP A 61 -16.53 -6.33 -22.87
C TRP A 61 -16.68 -7.76 -23.38
N VAL A 62 -16.31 -8.76 -22.57
CA VAL A 62 -16.14 -10.15 -23.04
C VAL A 62 -17.28 -11.06 -22.58
N LEU A 63 -17.83 -10.83 -21.39
CA LEU A 63 -18.77 -11.76 -20.76
C LEU A 63 -20.22 -11.26 -20.77
N TYR A 64 -20.41 -9.94 -20.73
CA TYR A 64 -21.74 -9.39 -20.46
C TYR A 64 -22.63 -9.51 -21.70
N PRO A 65 -23.92 -9.86 -21.52
CA PRO A 65 -24.86 -9.90 -22.62
C PRO A 65 -25.09 -8.49 -23.19
N ILE A 66 -25.44 -8.41 -24.47
CA ILE A 66 -25.69 -7.13 -25.19
C ILE A 66 -27.17 -6.74 -25.11
N ASP A 67 -27.89 -7.28 -24.12
CA ASP A 67 -29.27 -6.92 -23.83
C ASP A 67 -29.35 -5.71 -22.89
N TYR A 68 -30.57 -5.27 -22.61
CA TYR A 68 -30.82 -4.11 -21.75
C TYR A 68 -30.15 -4.26 -20.37
N ASP A 69 -30.30 -5.42 -19.74
CA ASP A 69 -29.74 -5.69 -18.41
C ASP A 69 -28.21 -5.73 -18.42
N GLY A 70 -27.62 -6.42 -19.41
CA GLY A 70 -26.17 -6.49 -19.55
C GLY A 70 -25.51 -5.14 -19.88
N MET A 71 -26.20 -4.26 -20.60
CA MET A 71 -25.72 -2.91 -20.90
C MET A 71 -25.58 -2.08 -19.60
N TRP A 72 -26.60 -2.07 -18.75
CA TRP A 72 -26.55 -1.34 -17.48
C TRP A 72 -25.53 -1.91 -16.50
N ALA A 73 -25.37 -3.24 -16.49
CA ALA A 73 -24.31 -3.89 -15.75
C ALA A 73 -22.92 -3.46 -16.24
N GLY A 74 -22.72 -3.43 -17.56
CA GLY A 74 -21.45 -2.99 -18.15
C GLY A 74 -21.09 -1.55 -17.76
N TYR A 75 -22.06 -0.64 -17.73
CA TYR A 75 -21.82 0.74 -17.31
C TYR A 75 -21.40 0.87 -15.85
N ARG A 76 -22.13 0.25 -14.91
CA ARG A 76 -21.80 0.35 -13.48
C ARG A 76 -20.46 -0.33 -13.17
N ASP A 77 -20.20 -1.49 -13.76
CA ASP A 77 -18.99 -2.26 -13.48
C ASP A 77 -17.76 -1.69 -14.15
N GLY A 78 -17.93 -1.06 -15.32
CA GLY A 78 -16.89 -0.25 -15.94
C GLY A 78 -16.45 0.91 -15.04
N ILE A 79 -17.41 1.59 -14.40
CA ILE A 79 -17.13 2.67 -13.43
C ILE A 79 -16.43 2.10 -12.19
N ILE A 80 -16.97 1.05 -11.59
CA ILE A 80 -16.38 0.42 -10.39
C ILE A 80 -14.96 -0.06 -10.67
N GLY A 81 -14.76 -0.82 -11.75
CA GLY A 81 -13.44 -1.33 -12.12
C GLY A 81 -12.43 -0.20 -12.34
N THR A 82 -12.83 0.88 -12.99
CA THR A 82 -11.98 2.07 -13.18
C THR A 82 -11.63 2.76 -11.85
N LEU A 83 -12.61 2.96 -10.96
CA LEU A 83 -12.37 3.53 -9.63
C LEU A 83 -11.38 2.69 -8.83
N VAL A 84 -11.50 1.37 -8.86
CA VAL A 84 -10.59 0.44 -8.18
C VAL A 84 -9.19 0.51 -8.76
N ILE A 85 -9.03 0.59 -10.09
CA ILE A 85 -7.71 0.77 -10.73
C ILE A 85 -7.07 2.09 -10.27
N ILE A 86 -7.82 3.19 -10.27
CA ILE A 86 -7.32 4.50 -9.82
C ILE A 86 -6.94 4.43 -8.33
N ALA A 87 -7.77 3.81 -7.49
CA ALA A 87 -7.48 3.62 -6.08
C ALA A 87 -6.23 2.75 -5.85
N ALA A 88 -6.06 1.69 -6.64
CA ALA A 88 -4.86 0.86 -6.58
C ALA A 88 -3.60 1.66 -6.99
N MET A 89 -3.69 2.53 -8.00
CA MET A 89 -2.58 3.42 -8.36
C MET A 89 -2.31 4.46 -7.26
N TRP A 90 -3.35 5.00 -6.62
CA TRP A 90 -3.23 5.89 -5.48
C TRP A 90 -2.39 5.25 -4.37
N LEU A 91 -2.59 3.97 -4.06
CA LEU A 91 -1.82 3.27 -3.02
C LEU A 91 -0.30 3.17 -3.29
N ARG A 92 0.16 3.52 -4.49
CA ARG A 92 1.59 3.64 -4.85
C ARG A 92 2.10 5.07 -4.91
N SER A 93 1.25 6.05 -4.67
CA SER A 93 1.60 7.46 -4.57
C SER A 93 1.96 7.88 -3.14
N SER A 94 2.38 9.13 -2.95
CA SER A 94 2.66 9.73 -1.64
C SER A 94 1.41 10.20 -0.87
N LEU A 95 0.22 9.93 -1.40
CA LEU A 95 -1.05 10.33 -0.81
C LEU A 95 -1.46 9.39 0.35
N PRO A 96 -2.33 9.84 1.29
CA PRO A 96 -2.81 8.98 2.37
C PRO A 96 -3.55 7.76 1.82
N ALA A 97 -3.23 6.56 2.34
CA ALA A 97 -3.74 5.29 1.83
C ALA A 97 -5.18 4.98 2.27
N ALA A 98 -5.62 5.46 3.44
CA ALA A 98 -6.90 5.10 4.03
C ALA A 98 -8.13 5.37 3.11
N PRO A 99 -8.23 6.51 2.40
CA PRO A 99 -9.34 6.74 1.47
C PRO A 99 -9.34 5.77 0.30
N ALA A 100 -8.16 5.43 -0.26
CA ALA A 100 -8.06 4.48 -1.35
C ALA A 100 -8.48 3.07 -0.92
N LEU A 101 -8.09 2.63 0.29
CA LEU A 101 -8.55 1.37 0.86
C LEU A 101 -10.06 1.36 1.11
N GLY A 102 -10.61 2.47 1.62
CA GLY A 102 -12.04 2.64 1.80
C GLY A 102 -12.80 2.53 0.47
N LEU A 103 -12.30 3.17 -0.59
CA LEU A 103 -12.90 3.11 -1.92
C LEU A 103 -12.87 1.69 -2.50
N ILE A 104 -11.73 0.99 -2.42
CA ILE A 104 -11.63 -0.41 -2.88
C ILE A 104 -12.60 -1.31 -2.11
N GLY A 105 -12.67 -1.16 -0.79
CA GLY A 105 -13.59 -1.92 0.05
C GLY A 105 -15.06 -1.65 -0.29
N LEU A 106 -15.45 -0.38 -0.45
CA LEU A 106 -16.81 0.01 -0.81
C LEU A 106 -17.20 -0.50 -2.21
N CYS A 107 -16.29 -0.42 -3.18
CA CYS A 107 -16.48 -1.01 -4.51
C CYS A 107 -16.67 -2.53 -4.43
N GLY A 108 -15.90 -3.21 -3.59
CA GLY A 108 -16.06 -4.65 -3.35
C GLY A 108 -17.42 -5.01 -2.75
N VAL A 109 -17.87 -4.25 -1.74
CA VAL A 109 -19.22 -4.44 -1.16
C VAL A 109 -20.30 -4.18 -2.22
N ALA A 110 -20.18 -3.09 -2.98
CA ALA A 110 -21.16 -2.74 -4.00
C ALA A 110 -21.28 -3.85 -5.06
N ALA A 111 -20.16 -4.37 -5.58
CA ALA A 111 -20.15 -5.47 -6.54
C ALA A 111 -20.82 -6.75 -5.99
N VAL A 112 -20.56 -7.10 -4.72
CA VAL A 112 -21.24 -8.25 -4.10
C VAL A 112 -22.75 -8.02 -3.98
N LEU A 113 -23.17 -6.81 -3.60
CA LEU A 113 -24.59 -6.48 -3.49
C LEU A 113 -25.29 -6.49 -4.85
N PHE A 114 -24.63 -5.97 -5.89
CA PHE A 114 -25.17 -5.99 -7.25
C PHE A 114 -25.34 -7.41 -7.77
N ALA A 115 -24.33 -8.26 -7.56
CA ALA A 115 -24.40 -9.65 -7.95
C ALA A 115 -25.61 -10.33 -7.29
N VAL A 116 -25.74 -10.20 -5.96
CA VAL A 116 -26.74 -10.94 -5.19
C VAL A 116 -28.18 -10.44 -5.45
N PHE A 117 -28.36 -9.14 -5.66
CA PHE A 117 -29.70 -8.53 -5.64
C PHE A 117 -30.19 -7.95 -6.98
N LEU A 118 -29.31 -7.65 -7.92
CA LEU A 118 -29.66 -6.95 -9.16
C LEU A 118 -29.49 -7.80 -10.42
N ASP A 119 -28.68 -8.86 -10.39
CA ASP A 119 -28.34 -9.62 -11.58
C ASP A 119 -29.21 -10.84 -11.84
N ASN A 120 -29.79 -10.86 -13.05
CA ASN A 120 -30.51 -12.00 -13.58
C ASN A 120 -29.62 -12.88 -14.49
N SER A 121 -28.55 -12.31 -15.03
CA SER A 121 -27.61 -13.02 -15.90
C SER A 121 -26.52 -13.69 -15.08
N THR A 122 -26.39 -15.01 -15.20
CA THR A 122 -25.36 -15.78 -14.50
C THR A 122 -23.94 -15.29 -14.81
N LYS A 123 -23.68 -14.77 -16.02
CA LYS A 123 -22.36 -14.28 -16.41
C LYS A 123 -21.97 -13.01 -15.66
N VAL A 124 -22.93 -12.10 -15.48
CA VAL A 124 -22.74 -10.85 -14.73
C VAL A 124 -22.60 -11.16 -13.24
N PHE A 125 -23.51 -11.98 -12.70
CA PHE A 125 -23.46 -12.47 -11.32
C PHE A 125 -22.08 -13.03 -10.93
N VAL A 126 -21.53 -13.96 -11.73
CA VAL A 126 -20.25 -14.59 -11.40
C VAL A 126 -19.10 -13.59 -11.46
N ALA A 127 -19.10 -12.71 -12.47
CA ALA A 127 -18.05 -11.71 -12.65
C ALA A 127 -18.04 -10.69 -11.50
N GLU A 128 -19.20 -10.13 -11.16
CA GLU A 128 -19.35 -9.16 -10.08
C GLU A 128 -19.03 -9.78 -8.71
N LEU A 129 -19.54 -10.99 -8.43
CA LEU A 129 -19.29 -11.67 -7.17
C LEU A 129 -17.79 -11.98 -7.00
N ALA A 130 -17.16 -12.53 -8.03
CA ALA A 130 -15.74 -12.85 -7.99
C ALA A 130 -14.90 -11.58 -7.81
N ALA A 131 -15.16 -10.54 -8.60
CA ALA A 131 -14.45 -9.27 -8.51
C ALA A 131 -14.65 -8.63 -7.11
N GLY A 132 -15.88 -8.61 -6.62
CA GLY A 132 -16.23 -8.05 -5.30
C GLY A 132 -15.50 -8.74 -4.16
N ILE A 133 -15.47 -10.08 -4.15
CA ILE A 133 -14.72 -10.87 -3.16
C ILE A 133 -13.22 -10.54 -3.23
N VAL A 134 -12.63 -10.53 -4.43
CA VAL A 134 -11.20 -10.24 -4.58
C VAL A 134 -10.88 -8.82 -4.12
N MET A 135 -11.73 -7.82 -4.41
CA MET A 135 -11.59 -6.45 -3.92
C MET A 135 -11.62 -6.38 -2.39
N LEU A 136 -12.55 -7.09 -1.73
CA LEU A 136 -12.63 -7.13 -0.27
C LEU A 136 -11.40 -7.78 0.37
N VAL A 137 -10.95 -8.91 -0.16
CA VAL A 137 -9.73 -9.59 0.31
C VAL A 137 -8.51 -8.69 0.10
N SER A 138 -8.43 -8.01 -1.03
CA SER A 138 -7.35 -7.07 -1.34
C SER A 138 -7.28 -5.93 -0.32
N ALA A 139 -8.43 -5.35 0.03
CA ALA A 139 -8.51 -4.28 1.01
C ALA A 139 -8.14 -4.77 2.42
N ALA A 140 -8.56 -5.99 2.79
CA ALA A 140 -8.20 -6.60 4.06
C ALA A 140 -6.69 -6.82 4.20
N PHE A 141 -6.03 -7.38 3.17
CA PHE A 141 -4.58 -7.58 3.16
C PHE A 141 -3.79 -6.27 3.19
N GLN A 142 -4.26 -5.23 2.49
CA GLN A 142 -3.59 -3.94 2.55
C GLN A 142 -3.83 -3.22 3.88
N ALA A 143 -5.02 -3.35 4.47
CA ALA A 143 -5.32 -2.78 5.78
C ALA A 143 -4.56 -3.47 6.92
N SER A 144 -4.35 -4.80 6.84
CA SER A 144 -3.57 -5.52 7.86
C SER A 144 -2.12 -5.07 7.91
N ALA A 145 -1.54 -4.72 6.75
CA ALA A 145 -0.16 -4.24 6.67
C ALA A 145 0.06 -2.82 7.21
N LEU A 146 -1.00 -2.06 7.50
CA LEU A 146 -0.91 -0.74 8.14
C LEU A 146 -0.93 -0.80 9.68
N ARG A 147 -1.16 -1.99 10.25
CA ARG A 147 -1.27 -2.19 11.71
C ARG A 147 0.06 -2.62 12.35
N ASP A 148 1.04 -3.00 11.54
CA ASP A 148 2.40 -3.37 11.93
C ASP A 148 3.34 -2.17 11.77
#